data_AF-A0A352SB98-F1
#
_entry.id   AF-A0A352SB98-F1
#
_cell.length_a   1.000
_cell.length_b   1.000
_cell.length_c   1.000
_cell.angle_alpha   90.00
_cell.angle_beta   90.00
_cell.angle_gamma   90.00
#
_symmetry.space_group_name_H-M   'P 1'
#
loop_
_entity.id
_entity.type
_entity.pdbx_description
1 polymer ?
#
loop_
_entity_poly.entity_id
_entity_poly.type
_entity_poly.pdbx_seq_one_letter_code
_entity_poly.pdbx_strand_id
1 'polypeptide(L)'
;MSIRELRGKAAIVGVGHAGIGEAHGFSAMEILGQAALAAVADAGLTLRDIDGLATCSSAASMWALPVAEYLGLRPQFIDSTMLGGSSFIAHLMPAIMALESGQCNAVLVCYGSTQKTGTFSRKGMVDAFRMIDPQPYEHPYAPIQPLTSYALAASRHMHEFGTTREQLAEVAVAARRWAQLNPEAVMRDPLSIDDVLSARMVSTPLTVRDCCLVTDG
;
A
#
# COMPACT_ATOMS: atom_id res chain seq x y z
N MET A 1 7.72 19.90 20.81
CA MET A 1 6.71 18.83 20.94
C MET A 1 7.42 17.50 20.82
N SER A 2 7.33 16.63 21.82
CA SER A 2 7.89 15.28 21.79
C SER A 2 6.84 14.27 21.35
N ILE A 3 7.25 13.12 20.79
CA ILE A 3 6.33 12.02 20.43
C ILE A 3 5.47 11.57 21.61
N ARG A 4 5.99 11.65 22.84
CA ARG A 4 5.23 11.28 24.05
C ARG A 4 4.05 12.23 24.30
N GLU A 5 4.18 13.50 23.94
CA GLU A 5 3.12 14.51 24.11
C GLU A 5 1.97 14.30 23.12
N LEU A 6 2.24 13.68 21.97
CA LEU A 6 1.25 13.35 20.93
C LEU A 6 0.43 12.09 21.25
N ARG A 7 0.80 11.33 22.28
CA ARG A 7 0.14 10.06 22.59
C ARG A 7 -1.32 10.30 23.00
N GLY A 8 -2.25 9.67 22.29
CA GLY A 8 -3.70 9.75 22.57
C GLY A 8 -4.35 11.08 22.19
N LYS A 9 -3.63 11.91 21.42
CA LYS A 9 -4.11 13.22 20.96
C LYS A 9 -5.01 13.15 19.73
N ALA A 10 -4.80 12.15 18.89
CA ALA A 10 -5.64 11.85 17.74
C ALA A 10 -6.13 10.40 17.82
N ALA A 11 -7.19 10.11 17.08
CA ALA A 11 -7.76 8.78 16.92
C ALA A 11 -8.15 8.55 15.46
N ILE A 12 -8.07 7.29 15.02
CA ILE A 12 -8.73 6.85 13.78
C ILE A 12 -10.18 6.59 14.17
N VAL A 13 -11.10 7.41 13.66
CA VAL A 13 -12.52 7.37 14.03
C VAL A 13 -13.40 6.68 12.99
N GLY A 14 -12.88 6.40 11.80
CA GLY A 14 -13.58 5.63 10.78
C GLY A 14 -12.63 4.96 9.80
N VAL A 15 -13.05 3.82 9.25
CA VAL A 15 -12.31 3.03 8.27
C VAL A 15 -13.24 2.57 7.13
N GLY A 16 -12.70 2.41 5.94
CA GLY A 16 -13.48 2.03 4.77
C GLY A 16 -12.61 1.41 3.68
N HIS A 17 -13.19 0.48 2.92
CA HIS A 17 -12.56 -0.21 1.80
C HIS A 17 -13.56 -0.32 0.65
N ALA A 18 -13.06 -0.52 -0.58
CA ALA A 18 -13.85 -0.57 -1.80
C ALA A 18 -13.61 -1.88 -2.56
N GLY A 19 -13.93 -3.00 -1.88
CA GLY A 19 -13.62 -4.34 -2.38
C GLY A 19 -12.13 -4.66 -2.36
N ILE A 20 -11.78 -5.93 -2.56
CA ILE A 20 -10.40 -6.40 -2.60
C ILE A 20 -10.27 -7.48 -3.68
N GLY A 21 -9.29 -7.34 -4.57
CA GLY A 21 -8.92 -8.37 -5.53
C GLY A 21 -8.99 -7.89 -6.97
N GLU A 22 -10.17 -7.84 -7.56
CA GLU A 22 -10.41 -7.39 -8.93
C GLU A 22 -11.56 -6.38 -8.96
N ALA A 23 -11.35 -5.25 -9.65
CA ALA A 23 -12.32 -4.16 -9.75
C ALA A 23 -12.53 -3.76 -11.23
N HIS A 24 -12.93 -4.73 -12.06
CA HIS A 24 -13.17 -4.50 -13.49
C HIS A 24 -14.17 -3.37 -13.73
N GLY A 25 -13.83 -2.46 -14.64
CA GLY A 25 -14.70 -1.34 -15.02
C GLY A 25 -14.65 -0.14 -14.06
N PHE A 26 -13.93 -0.24 -12.93
CA PHE A 26 -13.67 0.90 -12.06
C PHE A 26 -12.28 1.49 -12.32
N SER A 27 -12.18 2.79 -12.17
CA SER A 27 -10.91 3.51 -12.07
C SER A 27 -10.40 3.56 -10.63
N ALA A 28 -9.09 3.76 -10.46
CA ALA A 28 -8.48 3.96 -9.14
C ALA A 28 -9.11 5.12 -8.35
N MET A 29 -9.59 6.16 -9.05
CA MET A 29 -10.28 7.29 -8.42
C MET A 29 -11.67 6.91 -7.90
N GLU A 30 -12.43 6.10 -8.64
CA GLU A 30 -13.76 5.63 -8.19
C GLU A 30 -13.65 4.68 -7.01
N ILE A 31 -12.66 3.78 -7.01
CA ILE A 31 -12.35 2.89 -5.88
C ILE A 31 -11.98 3.73 -4.64
N LEU A 32 -11.07 4.69 -4.81
CA LEU A 32 -10.71 5.63 -3.74
C LEU A 32 -11.95 6.36 -3.21
N GLY A 33 -12.83 6.83 -4.10
CA GLY A 33 -14.07 7.51 -3.73
C GLY A 33 -15.00 6.66 -2.89
N GLN A 34 -15.21 5.40 -3.28
CA GLN A 34 -16.02 4.46 -2.51
C GLN A 34 -15.43 4.21 -1.12
N ALA A 35 -14.12 3.97 -1.02
CA ALA A 35 -13.43 3.74 0.24
C ALA A 35 -13.47 4.99 1.15
N ALA A 36 -13.27 6.17 0.57
CA ALA A 36 -13.34 7.45 1.28
C ALA A 36 -14.74 7.71 1.84
N LEU A 37 -15.79 7.50 1.03
CA LEU A 37 -17.18 7.64 1.48
C LEU A 37 -17.51 6.67 2.62
N ALA A 38 -17.08 5.40 2.50
CA ALA A 38 -17.28 4.41 3.55
C ALA A 38 -16.57 4.81 4.87
N ALA A 39 -15.31 5.23 4.80
CA ALA A 39 -14.54 5.63 5.98
C ALA A 39 -15.12 6.87 6.67
N VAL A 40 -15.56 7.85 5.89
CA VAL A 40 -16.18 9.08 6.42
C VAL A 40 -17.54 8.79 7.05
N ALA A 41 -18.34 7.91 6.45
CA ALA A 41 -19.60 7.48 7.01
C ALA A 41 -19.43 6.66 8.30
N ASP A 42 -18.42 5.78 8.36
CA ASP A 42 -18.07 5.00 9.56
C ASP A 42 -17.66 5.91 10.73
N ALA A 43 -17.00 7.03 10.43
CA ALA A 43 -16.69 8.08 11.40
C ALA A 43 -17.90 8.90 11.87
N GLY A 44 -19.09 8.68 11.29
CA GLY A 44 -20.27 9.51 11.55
C GLY A 44 -20.15 10.95 11.04
N LEU A 45 -19.25 11.19 10.08
CA LEU A 45 -18.98 12.48 9.46
C LEU A 45 -19.57 12.56 8.05
N THR A 46 -19.45 13.73 7.45
CA THR A 46 -19.69 13.97 6.02
C THR A 46 -18.41 14.48 5.36
N LEU A 47 -18.33 14.42 4.02
CA LEU A 47 -17.18 14.97 3.30
C LEU A 47 -16.96 16.47 3.56
N ARG A 48 -17.98 17.19 4.02
CA ARG A 48 -17.87 18.62 4.36
C ARG A 48 -17.07 18.85 5.65
N ASP A 49 -16.97 17.84 6.50
CA ASP A 49 -16.24 17.90 7.77
C ASP A 49 -14.74 17.64 7.57
N ILE A 50 -14.33 17.16 6.39
CA ILE A 50 -12.94 16.84 6.07
C ILE A 50 -12.22 18.08 5.55
N ASP A 51 -11.29 18.59 6.37
CA ASP A 51 -10.46 19.76 6.09
C ASP A 51 -8.95 19.44 6.04
N GLY A 52 -8.57 18.16 6.17
CA GLY A 52 -7.24 17.64 5.86
C GLY A 52 -7.29 16.48 4.88
N LEU A 53 -6.34 16.40 3.95
CA LEU A 53 -6.22 15.33 2.96
C LEU A 53 -4.80 14.77 2.95
N ALA A 54 -4.66 13.47 3.17
CA ALA A 54 -3.42 12.76 2.94
C ALA A 54 -3.65 11.65 1.91
N THR A 55 -3.03 11.76 0.75
CA THR A 55 -3.23 10.80 -0.34
C THR A 55 -2.09 10.85 -1.32
N CYS A 56 -1.81 9.73 -1.95
CA CYS A 56 -0.72 9.62 -2.88
C CYS A 56 -0.98 8.48 -3.87
N SER A 57 -0.30 8.52 -5.02
CA SER A 57 -0.42 7.48 -6.04
C SER A 57 0.92 7.24 -6.71
N SER A 58 1.19 5.98 -7.06
CA SER A 58 2.33 5.63 -7.91
C SER A 58 2.07 5.99 -9.39
N ALA A 59 0.83 6.31 -9.76
CA ALA A 59 0.44 6.59 -11.15
C ALA A 59 0.45 8.09 -11.50
N ALA A 60 0.55 8.99 -10.52
CA ALA A 60 0.51 10.43 -10.75
C ALA A 60 1.26 11.22 -9.68
N SER A 61 2.04 12.22 -10.11
CA SER A 61 2.85 13.07 -9.23
C SER A 61 2.05 14.13 -8.45
N MET A 62 0.91 14.57 -8.98
CA MET A 62 0.06 15.59 -8.37
C MET A 62 -1.27 15.02 -7.87
N TRP A 63 -1.26 13.77 -7.37
CA TRP A 63 -2.47 12.98 -7.08
C TRP A 63 -3.46 13.65 -6.12
N ALA A 64 -2.99 14.42 -5.14
CA ALA A 64 -3.86 15.07 -4.16
C ALA A 64 -4.83 16.09 -4.78
N LEU A 65 -4.45 16.77 -5.87
CA LEU A 65 -5.30 17.77 -6.52
C LEU A 65 -6.58 17.17 -7.14
N PRO A 66 -6.51 16.18 -8.05
CA PRO A 66 -7.70 15.56 -8.61
C PRO A 66 -8.51 14.79 -7.56
N VAL A 67 -7.89 14.27 -6.49
CA VAL A 67 -8.64 13.66 -5.38
C VAL A 67 -9.48 14.71 -4.65
N ALA A 68 -8.89 15.87 -4.34
CA ALA A 68 -9.63 16.96 -3.70
C ALA A 68 -10.78 17.45 -4.59
N GLU A 69 -10.56 17.59 -5.89
CA GLU A 69 -11.60 17.95 -6.86
C GLU A 69 -12.71 16.90 -6.93
N TYR A 70 -12.35 15.62 -7.09
CA TYR A 70 -13.28 14.51 -7.24
C TYR A 70 -14.19 14.32 -6.02
N LEU A 71 -13.61 14.43 -4.81
CA LEU A 71 -14.35 14.35 -3.55
C LEU A 71 -15.03 15.67 -3.16
N GLY A 72 -14.79 16.76 -3.88
CA GLY A 72 -15.34 18.08 -3.56
C GLY A 72 -14.78 18.69 -2.27
N LEU A 73 -13.55 18.34 -1.89
CA LEU A 73 -12.88 18.79 -0.66
C LEU A 73 -12.22 20.16 -0.83
N ARG A 74 -12.05 20.87 0.29
CA ARG A 74 -11.30 22.13 0.38
C ARG A 74 -10.30 22.10 1.55
N PRO A 75 -9.29 21.22 1.47
CA PRO A 75 -8.40 20.96 2.59
C PRO A 75 -7.51 22.17 2.94
N GLN A 76 -7.31 22.42 4.23
CA GLN A 76 -6.33 23.35 4.80
C GLN A 76 -4.96 22.69 5.01
N PHE A 77 -4.95 21.37 5.11
CA PHE A 77 -3.76 20.54 5.20
C PHE A 77 -3.76 19.50 4.07
N ILE A 78 -2.67 19.43 3.31
CA ILE A 78 -2.46 18.41 2.28
C ILE A 78 -1.11 17.74 2.50
N ASP A 79 -1.09 16.41 2.53
CA ASP A 79 0.12 15.61 2.42
C ASP A 79 0.01 14.65 1.23
N SER A 80 0.96 14.73 0.31
CA SER A 80 1.05 13.86 -0.86
C SER A 80 2.38 13.11 -0.95
N THR A 81 3.06 12.92 0.19
CA THR A 81 4.36 12.24 0.24
C THR A 81 4.22 10.80 -0.26
N MET A 82 5.05 10.42 -1.25
CA MET A 82 5.10 9.07 -1.81
C MET A 82 6.38 8.37 -1.36
N LEU A 83 6.25 7.39 -0.45
CA LEU A 83 7.32 6.50 0.01
C LEU A 83 7.07 5.03 -0.40
N GLY A 84 6.26 4.82 -1.44
CA GLY A 84 5.78 3.49 -1.84
C GLY A 84 4.68 2.99 -0.90
N GLY A 85 4.68 1.68 -0.60
CA GLY A 85 3.61 1.06 0.20
C GLY A 85 3.48 1.56 1.64
N SER A 86 4.51 2.23 2.19
CA SER A 86 4.51 2.76 3.56
C SER A 86 3.88 4.16 3.68
N SER A 87 3.52 4.80 2.55
CA SER A 87 3.10 6.21 2.50
C SER A 87 1.95 6.52 3.47
N PHE A 88 0.93 5.67 3.51
CA PHE A 88 -0.28 5.91 4.33
C PHE A 88 0.00 5.84 5.84
N ILE A 89 0.98 5.06 6.26
CA ILE A 89 1.46 5.08 7.66
C ILE A 89 2.33 6.32 7.91
N ALA A 90 3.17 6.70 6.94
CA ALA A 90 4.01 7.89 7.05
C ALA A 90 3.18 9.18 7.14
N HIS A 91 2.01 9.23 6.48
CA HIS A 91 1.07 10.35 6.54
C HIS A 91 0.45 10.57 7.93
N LEU A 92 0.43 9.54 8.79
CA LEU A 92 -0.20 9.66 10.12
C LEU A 92 0.49 10.69 11.01
N MET A 93 1.83 10.78 10.98
CA MET A 93 2.54 11.70 11.85
C MET A 93 2.30 13.17 11.45
N PRO A 94 2.45 13.58 10.17
CA PRO A 94 2.04 14.91 9.72
C PRO A 94 0.56 15.21 9.99
N ALA A 95 -0.34 14.24 9.79
CA ALA A 95 -1.76 14.41 10.08
C ALA A 95 -2.02 14.71 11.57
N ILE A 96 -1.39 13.95 12.49
CA ILE A 96 -1.48 14.20 13.94
C ILE A 96 -0.98 15.61 14.28
N MET A 97 0.14 16.04 13.69
CA MET A 97 0.70 17.37 13.93
C MET A 97 -0.21 18.48 13.38
N ALA A 98 -0.87 18.26 12.24
CA ALA A 98 -1.82 19.20 11.65
C ALA A 98 -3.08 19.34 12.52
N LEU A 99 -3.57 18.23 13.10
CA LEU A 99 -4.68 18.23 14.06
C LEU A 99 -4.30 18.97 15.35
N GLU A 100 -3.16 18.62 15.96
CA GLU A 100 -2.73 19.22 17.23
C GLU A 100 -2.36 20.70 17.13
N SER A 101 -1.91 21.15 15.96
CA SER A 101 -1.65 22.58 15.72
C SER A 101 -2.91 23.38 15.38
N GLY A 102 -4.06 22.71 15.20
CA GLY A 102 -5.32 23.34 14.80
C GLY A 102 -5.35 23.77 13.33
N GLN A 103 -4.46 23.24 12.48
CA GLN A 103 -4.48 23.50 11.04
C GLN A 103 -5.70 22.86 10.36
N CYS A 104 -6.17 21.73 10.89
CA CYS A 104 -7.34 21.01 10.43
C CYS A 104 -7.99 20.26 11.61
N ASN A 105 -9.22 19.78 11.43
CA ASN A 105 -10.01 19.08 12.44
C ASN A 105 -10.27 17.61 12.08
N ALA A 106 -10.26 17.26 10.79
CA ALA A 106 -10.43 15.90 10.32
C ALA A 106 -9.59 15.64 9.06
N VAL A 107 -8.67 14.67 9.15
CA VAL A 107 -7.80 14.27 8.05
C VAL A 107 -8.30 12.98 7.43
N LEU A 108 -8.58 13.00 6.12
CA LEU A 108 -8.84 11.80 5.34
C LEU A 108 -7.53 11.26 4.76
N VAL A 109 -7.12 10.07 5.20
CA VAL A 109 -6.05 9.29 4.57
C VAL A 109 -6.69 8.32 3.58
N CYS A 110 -6.45 8.47 2.28
CA CYS A 110 -7.16 7.65 1.27
C CYS A 110 -6.28 7.22 0.09
N TYR A 111 -6.64 6.09 -0.49
CA TYR A 111 -5.97 5.46 -1.63
C TYR A 111 -6.97 4.63 -2.42
N GLY A 112 -6.67 4.39 -3.69
CA GLY A 112 -7.36 3.42 -4.52
C GLY A 112 -6.44 2.92 -5.63
N SER A 113 -6.59 1.66 -6.01
CA SER A 113 -5.71 1.01 -6.98
C SER A 113 -6.46 0.10 -7.94
N THR A 114 -6.02 0.12 -9.19
CA THR A 114 -6.43 -0.82 -10.24
C THR A 114 -5.21 -1.56 -10.80
N GLN A 115 -4.21 -1.88 -9.96
CA GLN A 115 -2.94 -2.46 -10.42
C GLN A 115 -3.10 -3.86 -11.04
N LYS A 116 -4.17 -4.58 -10.69
CA LYS A 116 -4.45 -5.93 -11.21
C LYS A 116 -5.23 -5.90 -12.51
N THR A 117 -6.30 -5.11 -12.59
CA THR A 117 -7.20 -5.07 -13.76
C THR A 117 -6.98 -3.88 -14.70
N GLY A 118 -6.15 -2.92 -14.31
CA GLY A 118 -5.83 -1.73 -15.10
C GLY A 118 -5.18 -2.07 -16.45
N THR A 119 -5.38 -1.18 -17.42
CA THR A 119 -4.99 -1.40 -18.82
C THR A 119 -3.54 -1.05 -19.14
N PHE A 120 -2.78 -0.50 -18.19
CA PHE A 120 -1.37 -0.17 -18.40
C PHE A 120 -0.52 -1.44 -18.51
N SER A 121 0.21 -1.55 -19.63
CA SER A 121 1.13 -2.67 -19.79
C SER A 121 2.20 -2.64 -18.70
N ARG A 122 2.44 -3.79 -18.04
CA ARG A 122 3.46 -3.92 -16.99
C ARG A 122 4.84 -3.44 -17.46
N LYS A 123 5.18 -3.69 -18.73
CA LYS A 123 6.44 -3.22 -19.34
C LYS A 123 6.49 -1.69 -19.44
N GLY A 124 5.42 -1.06 -19.93
CA GLY A 124 5.34 0.39 -20.03
C GLY A 124 5.42 1.09 -18.66
N MET A 125 4.83 0.50 -17.63
CA MET A 125 4.99 1.02 -16.25
C MET A 125 6.44 0.93 -15.78
N VAL A 126 7.11 -0.20 -15.99
CA VAL A 126 8.52 -0.37 -15.61
C VAL A 126 9.42 0.64 -16.32
N ASP A 127 9.23 0.85 -17.62
CA ASP A 127 10.02 1.81 -18.39
C ASP A 127 9.76 3.26 -17.92
N ALA A 128 8.51 3.60 -17.59
CA ALA A 128 8.17 4.90 -17.01
C ALA A 128 8.82 5.12 -15.64
N PHE A 129 8.78 4.12 -14.74
CA PHE A 129 9.44 4.21 -13.45
C PHE A 129 10.95 4.39 -13.59
N ARG A 130 11.60 3.71 -14.53
CA ARG A 130 13.05 3.88 -14.79
C ARG A 130 13.41 5.29 -15.24
N MET A 131 12.51 5.97 -15.93
CA MET A 131 12.73 7.35 -16.37
C MET A 131 12.51 8.36 -15.24
N ILE A 132 11.51 8.12 -14.38
CA ILE A 132 11.13 9.05 -13.30
C ILE A 132 12.05 8.90 -12.09
N ASP A 133 12.55 7.68 -11.83
CA ASP A 133 13.47 7.36 -10.73
C ASP A 133 14.65 6.52 -11.23
N PRO A 134 15.68 7.14 -11.85
CA PRO A 134 16.81 6.42 -12.41
C PRO A 134 17.73 5.84 -11.32
N GLN A 135 17.91 4.51 -11.33
CA GLN A 135 18.84 3.76 -10.48
C GLN A 135 20.05 3.28 -11.29
N PRO A 136 21.09 4.12 -11.52
CA PRO A 136 22.18 3.82 -12.46
C PRO A 136 23.02 2.60 -12.07
N TYR A 137 23.04 2.25 -10.79
CA TYR A 137 23.79 1.12 -10.26
C TYR A 137 22.96 -0.17 -10.15
N GLU A 138 21.65 -0.11 -10.36
CA GLU A 138 20.77 -1.28 -10.33
C GLU A 138 20.21 -1.62 -11.71
N HIS A 139 19.76 -0.62 -12.46
CA HIS A 139 19.11 -0.80 -13.77
C HIS A 139 19.93 -1.61 -14.79
N PRO A 140 21.27 -1.50 -14.88
CA PRO A 140 22.06 -2.34 -15.79
C PRO A 140 21.92 -3.85 -15.56
N TYR A 141 21.55 -4.26 -14.35
CA TYR A 141 21.35 -5.68 -13.98
C TYR A 141 19.91 -6.16 -14.22
N ALA A 142 19.03 -5.28 -14.73
CA ALA A 142 17.64 -5.57 -15.03
C ALA A 142 16.86 -6.30 -13.91
N PRO A 143 16.88 -5.78 -12.66
CA PRO A 143 16.19 -6.42 -11.54
C PRO A 143 14.67 -6.47 -11.74
N ILE A 144 14.03 -7.47 -11.12
CA ILE A 144 12.57 -7.59 -11.01
C ILE A 144 12.17 -6.89 -9.71
N GLN A 145 11.94 -5.59 -9.75
CA GLN A 145 11.63 -4.83 -8.54
C GLN A 145 10.16 -4.99 -8.10
N PRO A 146 9.86 -4.98 -6.78
CA PRO A 146 10.81 -4.93 -5.64
C PRO A 146 11.41 -6.30 -5.25
N LEU A 147 11.04 -7.39 -5.94
CA LEU A 147 11.36 -8.76 -5.54
C LEU A 147 12.87 -9.02 -5.43
N THR A 148 13.65 -8.55 -6.41
CA THR A 148 15.11 -8.74 -6.40
C THR A 148 15.77 -8.09 -5.18
N SER A 149 15.33 -6.90 -4.77
CA SER A 149 15.86 -6.25 -3.58
C SER A 149 15.54 -7.04 -2.30
N TYR A 150 14.33 -7.56 -2.17
CA TYR A 150 13.98 -8.44 -1.04
C TYR A 150 14.75 -9.77 -1.07
N ALA A 151 15.00 -10.33 -2.26
CA ALA A 151 15.76 -11.58 -2.41
C ALA A 151 17.24 -11.40 -2.00
N LEU A 152 17.85 -10.26 -2.32
CA LEU A 152 19.20 -9.91 -1.87
C LEU A 152 19.26 -9.72 -0.35
N ALA A 153 18.28 -9.01 0.22
CA ALA A 153 18.18 -8.84 1.67
C ALA A 153 18.01 -10.20 2.39
N ALA A 154 17.13 -11.07 1.88
CA ALA A 154 16.94 -12.42 2.39
C ALA A 154 18.23 -13.25 2.29
N SER A 155 18.90 -13.25 1.13
CA SER A 155 20.17 -13.97 0.95
C SER A 155 21.24 -13.50 1.94
N ARG A 156 21.34 -12.19 2.18
CA ARG A 156 22.28 -11.64 3.15
C ARG A 156 21.94 -12.09 4.58
N HIS A 157 20.66 -12.08 4.95
CA HIS A 157 20.21 -12.52 6.26
C HIS A 157 20.46 -14.02 6.47
N MET A 158 20.21 -14.86 5.45
CA MET A 158 20.54 -16.28 5.48
C MET A 158 22.04 -16.52 5.65
N HIS A 159 22.89 -15.76 4.95
CA HIS A 159 24.34 -15.84 5.09
C HIS A 159 24.83 -15.42 6.47
N GLU A 160 24.31 -14.32 7.01
CA GLU A 160 24.81 -13.70 8.25
C GLU A 160 24.28 -14.39 9.51
N PHE A 161 23.02 -14.84 9.49
CA PHE A 161 22.33 -15.38 10.67
C PHE A 161 21.92 -16.84 10.54
N GLY A 162 22.20 -17.49 9.40
CA GLY A 162 21.86 -18.89 9.18
C GLY A 162 20.36 -19.17 9.00
N THR A 163 19.56 -18.13 8.69
CA THR A 163 18.14 -18.33 8.38
C THR A 163 17.99 -19.32 7.22
N THR A 164 17.09 -20.27 7.39
CA THR A 164 16.86 -21.34 6.42
C THR A 164 15.74 -20.97 5.46
N ARG A 165 15.62 -21.69 4.35
CA ARG A 165 14.47 -21.45 3.47
C ARG A 165 13.18 -21.89 4.12
N GLU A 166 13.16 -22.98 4.84
CA GLU A 166 12.00 -23.48 5.57
C GLU A 166 11.43 -22.39 6.49
N GLN A 167 12.28 -21.68 7.25
CA GLN A 167 11.86 -20.56 8.12
C GLN A 167 11.27 -19.38 7.35
N LEU A 168 11.82 -19.02 6.18
CA LEU A 168 11.22 -17.96 5.36
C LEU A 168 9.84 -18.37 4.81
N ALA A 169 9.65 -19.66 4.49
CA ALA A 169 8.37 -20.17 3.97
C ALA A 169 7.26 -20.13 5.03
N GLU A 170 7.61 -20.24 6.32
CA GLU A 170 6.64 -20.12 7.42
C GLU A 170 5.89 -18.77 7.40
N VAL A 171 6.50 -17.70 6.91
CA VAL A 171 5.86 -16.38 6.79
C VAL A 171 4.66 -16.44 5.83
N ALA A 172 4.84 -17.04 4.65
CA ALA A 172 3.79 -17.18 3.65
C ALA A 172 2.66 -18.10 4.15
N VAL A 173 3.02 -19.20 4.82
CA VAL A 173 2.06 -20.15 5.41
C VAL A 173 1.26 -19.49 6.53
N ALA A 174 1.92 -18.75 7.43
CA ALA A 174 1.25 -18.00 8.49
C ALA A 174 0.30 -16.94 7.93
N ALA A 175 0.74 -16.17 6.93
CA ALA A 175 -0.11 -15.18 6.25
C ALA A 175 -1.33 -15.85 5.60
N ARG A 176 -1.17 -17.03 4.97
CA ARG A 176 -2.30 -17.78 4.40
C ARG A 176 -3.29 -18.23 5.47
N ARG A 177 -2.81 -18.69 6.63
CA ARG A 177 -3.69 -19.10 7.75
C ARG A 177 -4.54 -17.94 8.25
N TRP A 178 -3.99 -16.72 8.32
CA TRP A 178 -4.78 -15.53 8.63
C TRP A 178 -5.77 -15.18 7.50
N ALA A 179 -5.34 -15.28 6.24
CA ALA A 179 -6.21 -15.06 5.09
C ALA A 179 -7.42 -16.02 5.05
N GLN A 180 -7.28 -17.26 5.51
CA GLN A 180 -8.38 -18.22 5.60
C GLN A 180 -9.53 -17.76 6.50
N LEU A 181 -9.21 -16.99 7.55
CA LEU A 181 -10.16 -16.42 8.50
C LEU A 181 -10.84 -15.15 7.97
N ASN A 182 -10.28 -14.52 6.94
CA ASN A 182 -10.85 -13.33 6.33
C ASN A 182 -11.71 -13.71 5.11
N PRO A 183 -13.04 -13.51 5.13
CA PRO A 183 -13.89 -13.80 3.99
C PRO A 183 -13.55 -12.98 2.74
N GLU A 184 -12.96 -11.80 2.90
CA GLU A 184 -12.59 -10.88 1.80
C GLU A 184 -11.20 -11.18 1.20
N ALA A 185 -10.43 -12.09 1.78
CA ALA A 185 -9.11 -12.42 1.25
C ALA A 185 -9.21 -13.10 -0.13
N VAL A 186 -8.38 -12.63 -1.08
CA VAL A 186 -8.39 -13.09 -2.48
C VAL A 186 -7.99 -14.55 -2.66
N MET A 187 -7.06 -15.03 -1.84
CA MET A 187 -6.59 -16.41 -1.90
C MET A 187 -6.67 -16.99 -0.50
N ARG A 188 -7.35 -18.12 -0.37
CA ARG A 188 -7.69 -18.73 0.93
C ARG A 188 -7.42 -20.22 0.97
N ASP A 189 -7.04 -20.83 -0.15
CA ASP A 189 -6.68 -22.25 -0.17
C ASP A 189 -5.49 -22.54 0.76
N PRO A 190 -5.49 -23.69 1.46
CA PRO A 190 -4.37 -24.08 2.31
C PRO A 190 -3.02 -24.00 1.58
N LEU A 191 -1.97 -23.65 2.32
CA LEU A 191 -0.60 -23.55 1.80
C LEU A 191 0.32 -24.24 2.79
N SER A 192 1.04 -25.27 2.35
CA SER A 192 2.09 -25.93 3.14
C SER A 192 3.47 -25.32 2.87
N ILE A 193 4.46 -25.65 3.71
CA ILE A 193 5.86 -25.27 3.48
C ILE A 193 6.36 -25.87 2.16
N ASP A 194 6.06 -27.15 1.90
CA ASP A 194 6.47 -27.85 0.68
C ASP A 194 5.88 -27.19 -0.57
N ASP A 195 4.63 -26.71 -0.51
CA ASP A 195 4.02 -25.95 -1.61
C ASP A 195 4.76 -24.65 -1.89
N VAL A 196 5.30 -23.98 -0.87
CA VAL A 196 6.10 -22.76 -1.03
C VAL A 196 7.46 -23.10 -1.64
N LEU A 197 8.17 -24.09 -1.08
CA LEU A 197 9.52 -24.44 -1.50
C LEU A 197 9.57 -25.04 -2.92
N SER A 198 8.54 -25.79 -3.31
CA SER A 198 8.42 -26.38 -4.65
C SER A 198 7.81 -25.44 -5.70
N ALA A 199 7.33 -24.27 -5.28
CA ALA A 199 6.76 -23.31 -6.20
C ALA A 199 7.81 -22.73 -7.15
N ARG A 200 7.33 -22.18 -8.28
CA ARG A 200 8.20 -21.55 -9.28
C ARG A 200 9.09 -20.48 -8.65
N MET A 201 10.40 -20.66 -8.77
CA MET A 201 11.42 -19.68 -8.38
C MET A 201 11.22 -18.37 -9.16
N VAL A 202 11.31 -17.24 -8.47
CA VAL A 202 11.24 -15.92 -9.12
C VAL A 202 12.57 -15.19 -9.00
N SER A 203 13.13 -15.12 -7.79
CA SER A 203 14.44 -14.54 -7.54
C SER A 203 15.02 -15.21 -6.31
N THR A 204 16.04 -16.06 -6.50
CA THR A 204 16.62 -16.85 -5.41
C THR A 204 16.93 -15.96 -4.20
N PRO A 205 16.40 -16.29 -3.00
CA PRO A 205 15.85 -17.59 -2.61
C PRO A 205 14.30 -17.65 -2.59
N LEU A 206 13.64 -16.65 -3.17
CA LEU A 206 12.20 -16.44 -3.13
C LEU A 206 11.47 -17.00 -4.36
N THR A 207 10.40 -17.73 -4.09
CA THR A 207 9.46 -18.29 -5.04
C THR A 207 8.26 -17.37 -5.25
N VAL A 208 7.39 -17.72 -6.18
CA VAL A 208 6.14 -16.99 -6.42
C VAL A 208 5.21 -16.99 -5.19
N ARG A 209 5.34 -17.97 -4.28
CA ARG A 209 4.51 -18.05 -3.07
C ARG A 209 5.03 -17.18 -1.92
N ASP A 210 6.25 -16.67 -2.03
CA ASP A 210 6.80 -15.66 -1.11
C ASP A 210 6.39 -14.22 -1.54
N CYS A 211 5.78 -14.07 -2.72
CA CYS A 211 5.41 -12.78 -3.29
C CYS A 211 3.95 -12.44 -2.98
N CYS A 212 3.68 -11.17 -2.64
CA CYS A 212 2.31 -10.71 -2.46
C CYS A 212 1.51 -10.79 -3.77
N LEU A 213 0.19 -10.88 -3.63
CA LEU A 213 -0.72 -10.78 -4.76
C LEU A 213 -0.83 -9.33 -5.20
N VAL A 214 -0.92 -9.10 -6.51
CA VAL A 214 -1.39 -7.82 -7.04
C VAL A 214 -2.90 -7.83 -6.96
N THR A 215 -3.48 -6.80 -6.36
CA THR A 215 -4.92 -6.64 -6.15
C THR A 215 -5.37 -5.23 -6.51
N ASP A 216 -6.65 -5.11 -6.87
CA ASP A 216 -7.37 -3.84 -6.86
C ASP A 216 -8.07 -3.62 -5.52
N GLY A 217 -8.33 -2.36 -5.18
CA GLY A 217 -8.96 -1.93 -3.93
C GLY A 217 -8.45 -0.59 -3.43
#